data_AF-A0A4P8IH37-F1
#
_entry.id   AF-A0A4P8IH37-F1
#
_cell.length_a   1.000
_cell.length_b   1.000
_cell.length_c   1.000
_cell.angle_alpha   90.00
_cell.angle_beta   90.00
_cell.angle_gamma   90.00
#
_symmetry.space_group_name_H-M   'P 1'
#
loop_
_entity.id
_entity.type
_entity.pdbx_description
1 polymer ?
#
loop_
_entity_poly.entity_id
_entity_poly.type
_entity_poly.pdbx_seq_one_letter_code
_entity_poly.pdbx_strand_id
1 'polypeptide(L)' 'MYMKGCDKVAYTKEQGKYSVEYAKKKLKRIPLDVQKEYYDEVIVKEAEKRKMSVRAFILSAIEEKIENNK' A
#
# COMPACT_ATOMS: atom_id res chain seq x y z
N MET A 1 -8.75 19.89 34.67
CA MET A 1 -7.49 20.06 33.92
C MET A 1 -7.37 18.90 32.96
N TYR A 2 -7.77 19.07 31.70
CA TYR A 2 -7.76 18.02 30.68
C TYR A 2 -6.92 18.47 29.48
N MET A 3 -6.14 17.51 28.99
CA MET A 3 -4.94 17.67 28.18
C MET A 3 -5.20 18.13 26.74
N LYS A 4 -4.22 18.85 26.17
CA LYS A 4 -4.10 19.20 24.75
C LYS A 4 -4.15 17.94 23.88
N GLY A 5 -5.17 17.82 23.04
CA GLY A 5 -5.36 16.72 22.10
C GLY A 5 -5.33 17.21 20.65
N CYS A 6 -4.20 16.94 19.99
CA CYS A 6 -4.03 16.60 18.57
C CYS A 6 -5.13 17.10 17.60
N ASP A 7 -4.79 18.10 16.79
CA ASP A 7 -5.60 18.57 15.66
C ASP A 7 -5.82 17.43 14.64
N LYS A 8 -6.98 16.79 14.73
CA LYS A 8 -7.51 15.94 13.66
C LYS A 8 -7.82 16.85 12.48
N VAL A 9 -6.90 16.97 11.53
CA VAL A 9 -7.19 17.63 10.25
C VAL A 9 -8.40 16.95 9.61
N ALA A 10 -9.54 17.63 9.66
CA ALA A 10 -10.77 17.15 9.05
C ALA A 10 -10.54 17.09 7.53
N TYR A 11 -10.48 15.88 6.99
CA TYR A 11 -10.28 15.63 5.57
C TYR A 11 -11.39 16.34 4.78
N THR A 12 -11.02 17.38 4.02
CA THR A 12 -12.02 18.15 3.27
C THR A 12 -12.44 17.38 2.02
N LYS A 13 -13.69 17.55 1.60
CA LYS A 13 -14.24 16.90 0.39
C LYS A 13 -13.40 17.19 -0.87
N GLU A 14 -12.69 18.31 -0.89
CA GLU A 14 -11.81 18.72 -1.99
C GLU A 14 -10.50 17.93 -2.00
N GLN A 15 -9.84 17.73 -0.84
CA GLN A 15 -8.65 16.87 -0.74
C GLN A 15 -8.95 15.43 -1.17
N GLY A 16 -10.16 14.94 -0.90
CA GLY A 16 -10.66 13.65 -1.39
C GLY A 16 -10.83 13.57 -2.91
N LYS A 17 -11.20 14.66 -3.58
CA LYS A 17 -11.31 14.67 -5.05
C LYS A 17 -9.94 14.66 -5.71
N TYR A 18 -8.99 15.44 -5.19
CA TYR A 18 -7.62 15.49 -5.73
C TYR A 18 -6.88 14.16 -5.59
N SER A 19 -7.03 13.47 -4.45
CA SER A 19 -6.41 12.15 -4.24
C SER A 19 -6.95 11.10 -5.22
N VAL A 20 -8.25 11.13 -5.51
CA VAL A 20 -8.90 10.24 -6.48
C VAL A 20 -8.46 10.55 -7.91
N GLU A 21 -8.35 11.83 -8.29
CA GLU A 21 -7.87 12.21 -9.63
C GLU A 21 -6.41 11.86 -9.87
N TYR A 22 -5.54 12.10 -8.89
CA TYR A 22 -4.14 11.73 -8.96
C TYR A 22 -3.99 10.21 -9.15
N ALA A 23 -4.73 9.42 -8.38
CA ALA A 23 -4.72 7.97 -8.51
C ALA A 23 -5.17 7.52 -9.92
N LYS A 24 -6.23 8.12 -10.48
CA LYS A 24 -6.73 7.79 -11.83
C LYS A 24 -5.74 8.15 -12.95
N LYS A 25 -5.08 9.31 -12.86
CA LYS A 25 -4.23 9.85 -13.93
C LYS A 25 -2.80 9.28 -13.90
N LYS A 26 -2.30 8.85 -12.73
CA LYS A 26 -0.89 8.50 -12.54
C LYS A 26 -0.63 7.06 -12.12
N LEU A 27 -1.64 6.30 -11.70
CA LEU A 27 -1.45 4.91 -11.25
C LEU A 27 -2.15 3.92 -12.18
N LYS A 28 -1.42 2.86 -12.55
CA LYS A 28 -2.00 1.66 -13.17
C LYS A 28 -2.21 0.62 -12.09
N ARG A 29 -3.36 -0.06 -12.14
CA ARG A 29 -3.72 -1.16 -11.22
C ARG A 29 -3.31 -2.47 -11.86
N ILE A 30 -2.70 -3.36 -11.08
CA ILE A 30 -2.40 -4.73 -11.48
C ILE A 30 -3.35 -5.63 -10.67
N PRO A 31 -4.40 -6.20 -11.28
CA PRO A 31 -5.19 -7.23 -10.61
C PRO A 31 -4.33 -8.49 -10.50
N LEU A 32 -4.27 -9.08 -9.31
CA LEU A 32 -3.55 -10.31 -9.03
C LEU A 32 -4.46 -11.21 -8.20
N ASP A 33 -4.93 -12.29 -8.81
CA ASP A 33 -5.72 -13.30 -8.12
C ASP A 33 -4.78 -14.32 -7.47
N VAL A 34 -4.99 -14.56 -6.18
CA VAL A 34 -4.24 -15.53 -5.38
C VAL A 34 -5.22 -16.32 -4.53
N GLN A 35 -4.83 -17.54 -4.14
CA GLN A 35 -5.58 -18.28 -3.13
C GLN A 35 -5.60 -17.49 -1.82
N LYS A 36 -6.74 -17.47 -1.15
CA LYS A 36 -6.94 -16.68 0.06
C LYS A 36 -5.95 -17.07 1.14
N GLU A 37 -5.78 -18.38 1.35
CA GLU A 37 -4.88 -18.95 2.33
C GLU A 37 -3.42 -18.56 2.03
N TYR A 38 -3.03 -18.58 0.75
CA TYR A 38 -1.70 -18.13 0.34
C TYR A 38 -1.49 -16.63 0.61
N TYR A 39 -2.49 -15.80 0.37
CA TYR A 39 -2.41 -14.38 0.68
C TYR A 39 -2.25 -14.14 2.19
N ASP A 40 -3.14 -14.69 3.00
CA ASP A 40 -3.18 -14.45 4.45
C ASP A 40 -2.01 -15.12 5.19
N GLU A 41 -1.65 -16.35 4.81
CA GLU A 41 -0.65 -17.14 5.55
C GLU A 41 0.78 -16.95 5.05
N VAL A 42 0.96 -16.54 3.79
CA VAL A 42 2.29 -16.38 3.19
C VAL A 42 2.57 -14.91 2.92
N ILE A 43 1.81 -14.28 2.03
CA ILE A 43 2.12 -12.92 1.55
C ILE A 43 2.07 -11.90 2.69
N VAL A 44 0.99 -11.90 3.48
CA VAL A 44 0.81 -10.97 4.60
C VAL A 44 1.89 -11.19 5.65
N LYS A 45 2.11 -12.44 6.09
CA LYS A 45 3.11 -12.75 7.12
C LYS A 45 4.53 -12.40 6.70
N GLU A 46 4.91 -12.63 5.45
CA GLU A 46 6.25 -12.26 4.95
C GLU A 46 6.43 -10.74 4.86
N ALA A 47 5.40 -10.01 4.44
CA ALA A 47 5.43 -8.55 4.44
C ALA A 47 5.57 -7.99 5.87
N GLU A 48 4.83 -8.54 6.83
CA GLU A 48 4.90 -8.16 8.26
C GLU A 48 6.28 -8.44 8.86
N LYS A 49 6.86 -9.63 8.63
CA LYS A 49 8.22 -9.98 9.07
C LYS A 49 9.25 -8.96 8.58
N ARG A 50 9.07 -8.45 7.35
CA ARG A 50 9.95 -7.45 6.72
C ARG A 50 9.57 -6.01 7.08
N LYS A 51 8.53 -5.80 7.90
CA LYS A 51 7.99 -4.49 8.28
C LYS A 51 7.57 -3.65 7.07
N MET A 52 7.03 -4.31 6.04
CA MET A 52 6.56 -3.70 4.80
C MET A 52 5.05 -3.90 4.66
N SER A 53 4.39 -3.00 3.94
CA SER A 53 3.04 -3.29 3.46
C SER A 53 3.09 -4.36 2.37
N VAL A 54 2.00 -5.14 2.20
CA VAL A 54 1.88 -6.13 1.10
C VAL A 54 2.19 -5.50 -0.26
N ARG A 55 1.71 -4.27 -0.51
CA ARG A 55 2.01 -3.53 -1.74
C ARG A 55 3.52 -3.32 -1.91
N ALA A 56 4.20 -2.83 -0.87
CA ALA A 56 5.63 -2.55 -0.94
C ALA A 56 6.43 -3.85 -1.12
N PHE A 57 6.04 -4.92 -0.43
CA PHE A 57 6.67 -6.24 -0.55
C PHE A 57 6.58 -6.81 -1.97
N ILE A 58 5.40 -6.73 -2.61
CA ILE A 58 5.22 -7.20 -3.99
C ILE A 58 6.06 -6.36 -4.96
N LEU A 59 6.10 -5.04 -4.78
CA LEU A 59 6.91 -4.16 -5.64
C LEU A 59 8.40 -4.43 -5.50
N SER A 60 8.91 -4.61 -4.27
CA SER A 60 10.32 -4.94 -4.06
C SER A 60 10.70 -6.28 -4.70
N ALA A 61 9.80 -7.28 -4.66
CA ALA A 61 10.05 -8.55 -5.32
C ALA A 61 10.13 -8.42 -6.86
N ILE A 62 9.33 -7.53 -7.46
CA ILE A 62 9.41 -7.21 -8.89
C ILE A 62 10.74 -6.51 -9.21
N GLU A 63 11.13 -5.51 -8.40
CA GLU A 63 12.39 -4.78 -8.56
C GLU A 63 13.60 -5.71 -8.46
N GLU A 64 13.67 -6.54 -7.41
CA GLU A 64 14.71 -7.55 -7.21
C GLU A 64 14.79 -8.51 -8.41
N LYS A 65 13.63 -8.94 -8.94
CA LYS A 65 13.60 -9.80 -10.13
C LYS A 65 14.14 -9.08 -11.36
N ILE A 66 13.84 -7.80 -11.56
CA ILE A 66 14.36 -7.01 -12.68
C ILE A 66 15.88 -6.85 -12.55
N GLU A 67 16.38 -6.50 -11.38
CA GLU A 67 17.81 -6.30 -11.12
C GLU A 67 18.62 -7.57 -11.32
N ASN A 68 18.11 -8.72 -10.87
CA ASN A 68 18.78 -10.01 -11.04
C ASN A 68 18.83 -10.51 -12.50
N ASN A 69 18.07 -9.90 -13.43
CA ASN A 69 18.08 -10.25 -14.86
C ASN A 69 18.76 -9.18 -15.74
N LYS A 70 19.48 -8.24 -15.12
CA LYS A 70 20.36 -7.30 -15.82
C LYS A 70 21.78 -7.86 -15.92
#